data_AF-A0A285QX79-F1
#
_entry.id   AF-A0A285QX79-F1
#
_cell.length_a   1.000
_cell.length_b   1.000
_cell.length_c   1.000
_cell.angle_alpha   90.00
_cell.angle_beta   90.00
_cell.angle_gamma   90.00
#
_symmetry.space_group_name_H-M   'P 1'
#
loop_
_entity.id
_entity.type
_entity.pdbx_description
1 polymer ?
#
loop_
_entity_poly.entity_id
_entity_poly.type
_entity_poly.pdbx_seq_one_letter_code
_entity_poly.pdbx_strand_id
1 'polypeptide(L)'
;MPTKEEKQQTQPTAEAPSAATRRRLRQSVPRTNRICPRFSDPEWSLLQRAAARAQLTPGGYTAAAAVAAAASSDPSAAIADYRRGIQELMESNRQLGAVGNNLNQVAHFLNAGGQAGADLRLLLARVEASIDAVDDAVNWLVRR
;
A
#
# COMPACT_ATOMS: atom_id res chain seq x y z
N MET A 1 -1.99 -46.85 58.90
CA MET A 1 -3.19 -46.43 58.17
C MET A 1 -3.34 -44.92 58.30
N PRO A 2 -3.49 -44.14 57.22
CA PRO A 2 -2.57 -44.00 56.09
C PRO A 2 -2.11 -42.54 55.86
N THR A 3 -1.18 -42.42 54.92
CA THR A 3 -0.44 -41.29 54.34
C THR A 3 -1.28 -40.10 53.84
N LYS A 4 -0.72 -38.88 53.87
CA LYS A 4 -1.07 -37.78 52.95
C LYS A 4 0.15 -36.87 52.78
N GLU A 5 1.02 -37.19 51.83
CA GLU A 5 1.03 -36.69 50.46
C GLU A 5 1.31 -35.18 50.36
N GLU A 6 2.57 -34.95 50.04
CA GLU A 6 3.16 -33.81 49.36
C GLU A 6 2.24 -33.20 48.29
N LYS A 7 2.00 -31.89 48.37
CA LYS A 7 1.66 -31.07 47.21
C LYS A 7 2.59 -29.88 47.15
N GLN A 8 3.62 -30.06 46.35
CA GLN A 8 4.42 -29.02 45.72
C GLN A 8 3.46 -27.95 45.16
N GLN A 9 3.54 -26.75 45.73
CA GLN A 9 2.92 -25.56 45.14
C GLN A 9 3.75 -25.17 43.92
N THR A 10 3.26 -25.55 42.75
CA THR A 10 3.67 -24.98 41.48
C THR A 10 3.38 -23.48 41.54
N GLN A 11 4.45 -22.68 41.58
CA GLN A 11 4.35 -21.23 41.45
C GLN A 11 3.73 -20.92 40.08
N PRO A 12 2.67 -20.10 39.98
CA PRO A 12 2.24 -19.57 38.70
C PRO A 12 3.32 -18.60 38.23
N THR A 13 4.01 -18.98 37.15
CA THR A 13 4.85 -18.09 36.34
C THR A 13 4.05 -16.81 36.10
N ALA A 14 4.47 -15.72 36.75
CA ALA A 14 3.93 -14.41 36.49
C ALA A 14 4.31 -14.05 35.05
N GLU A 15 3.38 -14.26 34.11
CA GLU A 15 3.44 -13.64 32.80
C GLU A 15 3.61 -12.14 33.02
N ALA A 16 4.74 -11.61 32.55
CA ALA A 16 5.00 -10.18 32.54
C ALA A 16 3.79 -9.46 31.92
N PRO A 17 3.34 -8.33 32.50
CA PRO A 17 2.20 -7.61 31.94
C PRO A 17 2.55 -7.21 30.50
N SER A 18 1.85 -7.82 29.54
CA SER A 18 1.87 -7.41 28.15
C SER A 18 1.68 -5.89 28.13
N ALA A 19 2.69 -5.15 27.68
CA ALA A 19 2.67 -3.70 27.67
C ALA A 19 1.40 -3.25 26.95
N ALA A 20 0.44 -2.72 27.70
CA ALA A 20 -0.89 -2.45 27.18
C ALA A 20 -0.77 -1.46 26.01
N THR A 21 -1.02 -1.94 24.80
CA THR A 21 -1.01 -1.15 23.57
C THR A 21 -1.89 0.08 23.79
N ARG A 22 -1.29 1.28 23.80
CA ARG A 22 -2.01 2.50 24.20
C ARG A 22 -3.01 2.90 23.11
N ARG A 23 -4.16 3.42 23.54
CA ARG A 23 -5.10 4.11 22.64
C ARG A 23 -4.76 5.60 22.63
N ARG A 24 -5.17 6.32 21.59
CA ARG A 24 -5.11 7.80 21.59
C ARG A 24 -5.79 8.34 22.84
N LEU A 25 -5.28 9.47 23.34
CA LEU A 25 -5.84 10.17 24.48
C LEU A 25 -7.34 10.43 24.28
N ARG A 26 -8.13 10.07 25.30
CA ARG A 26 -9.57 10.34 25.33
C ARG A 26 -9.79 11.84 25.52
N GLN A 27 -10.80 12.37 24.82
CA GLN A 27 -11.29 13.72 25.00
C GLN A 27 -12.51 13.69 25.94
N SER A 28 -12.79 14.82 26.59
CA SER A 28 -13.97 15.01 27.45
C SER A 28 -15.27 14.87 26.66
N VAL A 29 -15.28 15.32 25.40
CA VAL A 29 -16.40 15.16 24.47
C VAL A 29 -16.08 14.06 23.46
N PRO A 30 -17.01 13.14 23.16
CA PRO A 30 -16.80 12.11 22.15
C PRO A 30 -16.65 12.72 20.75
N ARG A 31 -15.76 12.15 19.94
CA ARG A 31 -15.59 12.53 18.53
C ARG A 31 -16.79 12.00 17.72
N THR A 32 -17.53 12.90 17.07
CA THR A 32 -18.73 12.56 16.29
C THR A 32 -18.42 12.15 14.86
N ASN A 33 -17.42 12.76 14.24
CA ASN A 33 -17.02 12.49 12.85
C ASN A 33 -16.15 11.23 12.76
N ARG A 34 -16.50 10.32 11.84
CA ARG A 34 -15.76 9.08 11.60
C ARG A 34 -15.62 8.79 10.10
N ILE A 35 -14.43 8.34 9.71
CA ILE A 35 -14.15 7.74 8.40
C ILE A 35 -13.74 6.29 8.66
N CYS A 36 -14.18 5.37 7.79
CA CYS A 36 -13.87 3.94 7.88
C CYS A 36 -12.98 3.52 6.70
N PRO A 37 -11.66 3.79 6.75
CA PRO A 37 -10.75 3.36 5.69
C PRO A 37 -10.71 1.83 5.61
N ARG A 38 -10.62 1.32 4.38
CA ARG A 38 -10.36 -0.09 4.08
C ARG A 38 -8.91 -0.23 3.67
N PHE A 39 -8.28 -1.33 4.10
CA PHE A 39 -6.89 -1.62 3.82
C PHE A 39 -6.81 -2.99 3.16
N SER A 40 -5.91 -3.13 2.18
CA SER A 40 -5.45 -4.42 1.69
C SER A 40 -4.64 -5.14 2.78
N ASP A 41 -4.38 -6.43 2.61
CA ASP A 41 -3.55 -7.21 3.53
C ASP A 41 -2.12 -6.63 3.74
N PRO A 42 -1.38 -6.19 2.69
CA PRO A 42 -0.08 -5.55 2.89
C PRO A 42 -0.18 -4.20 3.63
N GLU A 43 -1.15 -3.35 3.26
CA GLU A 43 -1.40 -2.07 3.93
C GLU A 43 -1.74 -2.27 5.42
N TRP A 44 -2.57 -3.26 5.73
CA TRP A 44 -2.94 -3.60 7.10
C TRP A 44 -1.72 -4.09 7.90
N SER A 45 -0.86 -4.90 7.29
CA SER A 45 0.37 -5.39 7.91
C SER A 45 1.36 -4.25 8.18
N LEU A 46 1.50 -3.32 7.22
CA LEU A 46 2.33 -2.13 7.37
C LEU A 46 1.81 -1.23 8.50
N LEU A 47 0.49 -1.02 8.56
CA LEU A 47 -0.17 -0.24 9.61
C LEU A 47 0.04 -0.85 10.99
N GLN A 48 -0.12 -2.16 11.14
CA GLN A 48 0.11 -2.86 12.41
C GLN A 48 1.56 -2.69 12.90
N ARG A 49 2.54 -2.84 12.00
CA ARG A 49 3.96 -2.64 12.35
C ARG A 49 4.24 -1.20 12.80
N ALA A 50 3.68 -0.21 12.09
CA ALA A 50 3.86 1.21 12.44
C ALA A 50 3.19 1.54 13.79
N ALA A 51 1.98 1.03 14.02
CA ALA A 51 1.25 1.19 15.27
C ALA A 51 2.01 0.55 16.45
N ALA A 52 2.55 -0.66 16.29
CA ALA A 52 3.36 -1.33 17.30
C ALA A 52 4.61 -0.51 17.66
N ARG A 53 5.33 0.03 16.68
CA ARG A 53 6.49 0.92 16.92
C ARG A 53 6.10 2.19 17.68
N ALA A 54 4.91 2.74 17.41
CA ALA A 54 4.37 3.88 18.12
C ALA A 54 3.71 3.52 19.46
N GLN A 55 3.69 2.24 19.85
CA GLN A 55 2.96 1.70 21.01
C GLN A 55 1.47 2.07 21.03
N LEU A 56 0.86 2.18 19.84
CA LEU A 56 -0.53 2.53 19.65
C LEU A 56 -1.34 1.35 19.08
N THR A 57 -2.65 1.32 19.34
CA THR A 57 -3.52 0.40 18.61
C THR A 57 -3.59 0.82 17.13
N PRO A 58 -3.79 -0.09 16.17
CA PRO A 58 -3.82 0.27 14.74
C PRO A 58 -4.77 1.44 14.43
N GLY A 59 -6.02 1.40 14.90
CA GLY A 59 -6.95 2.51 14.71
C GLY A 59 -6.56 3.79 15.45
N GLY A 60 -5.89 3.68 16.60
CA GLY A 60 -5.33 4.81 17.33
C GLY A 60 -4.18 5.46 16.56
N TYR A 61 -3.29 4.65 15.98
CA TYR A 61 -2.22 5.12 15.12
C TYR A 61 -2.76 5.79 13.86
N THR A 62 -3.68 5.15 13.12
CA THR A 62 -4.30 5.73 11.91
C THR A 62 -4.88 7.11 12.18
N ALA A 63 -5.66 7.24 13.25
CA ALA A 63 -6.33 8.49 13.55
C ALA A 63 -5.35 9.56 14.09
N ALA A 64 -4.22 9.17 14.71
CA ALA A 64 -3.18 10.11 15.13
C ALA A 64 -2.37 10.59 13.92
N ALA A 65 -1.95 9.66 13.05
CA ALA A 65 -1.22 9.96 11.83
C ALA A 65 -2.01 10.87 10.88
N ALA A 66 -3.30 10.59 10.66
CA ALA A 66 -4.15 11.41 9.81
C ALA A 66 -4.29 12.85 10.33
N VAL A 67 -4.47 13.03 11.64
CA VAL A 67 -4.56 14.37 12.26
C VAL A 67 -3.21 15.08 12.22
N ALA A 68 -2.10 14.37 12.46
CA ALA A 68 -0.76 14.94 12.41
C ALA A 68 -0.39 15.41 10.99
N ALA A 69 -0.71 14.60 9.97
CA ALA A 69 -0.51 14.96 8.56
C ALA A 69 -1.34 16.21 8.19
N ALA A 70 -2.63 16.24 8.58
CA ALA A 70 -3.51 17.38 8.32
C ALA A 70 -3.08 18.67 9.04
N ALA A 71 -2.44 18.54 10.21
CA ALA A 71 -1.96 19.68 11.00
C ALA A 71 -0.56 20.17 10.59
N SER A 72 0.13 19.47 9.67
CA SER A 72 1.46 19.87 9.20
C SER A 72 1.39 21.14 8.34
N SER A 73 2.50 21.87 8.24
CA SER A 73 2.59 23.09 7.41
C SER A 73 2.48 22.80 5.91
N ASP A 74 2.78 21.56 5.50
CA ASP A 74 2.56 21.05 4.15
C ASP A 74 1.89 19.67 4.21
N PRO A 75 0.56 19.61 4.32
CA PRO A 75 -0.18 18.35 4.33
C PRO A 75 -0.02 17.55 3.04
N SER A 76 0.37 18.20 1.94
CA SER A 76 0.57 17.53 0.66
C SER A 76 1.86 16.70 0.66
N ALA A 77 2.89 17.12 1.39
CA ALA A 77 4.14 16.37 1.56
C ALA A 77 3.90 14.97 2.15
N ALA A 78 2.96 14.84 3.10
CA ALA A 78 2.62 13.56 3.73
C ALA A 78 2.07 12.52 2.74
N ILE A 79 1.56 12.95 1.59
CA ILE A 79 1.01 12.11 0.53
C ILE A 79 1.74 12.28 -0.81
N ALA A 80 2.82 13.07 -0.84
CA ALA A 80 3.46 13.49 -2.08
C ALA A 80 4.05 12.31 -2.85
N ASP A 81 4.72 11.38 -2.17
CA ASP A 81 5.30 10.18 -2.81
C ASP A 81 4.22 9.30 -3.45
N TYR A 82 3.08 9.12 -2.77
CA TYR A 82 1.95 8.36 -3.31
C TYR A 82 1.34 9.06 -4.53
N ARG A 83 1.12 10.37 -4.45
CA ARG A 83 0.57 11.16 -5.56
C ARG A 83 1.52 11.18 -6.75
N ARG A 84 2.83 11.30 -6.50
CA ARG A 84 3.86 11.24 -7.53
C ARG A 84 3.84 9.89 -8.22
N GLY A 85 3.82 8.78 -7.48
CA GLY A 85 3.75 7.44 -8.06
C GLY A 85 2.49 7.22 -8.93
N ILE A 86 1.33 7.72 -8.51
CA ILE A 86 0.11 7.70 -9.35
C ILE A 86 0.29 8.54 -10.62
N GLN A 87 0.86 9.74 -10.50
CA GLN A 87 1.08 10.61 -11.66
C GLN A 87 2.04 9.97 -12.67
N GLU A 88 3.12 9.36 -12.19
CA GLU A 88 4.07 8.60 -13.00
C GLU A 88 3.36 7.43 -13.71
N LEU A 89 2.52 6.66 -13.01
CA LEU A 89 1.73 5.61 -13.63
C LEU A 89 0.77 6.15 -14.71
N MET A 90 0.09 7.26 -14.46
CA MET A 90 -0.81 7.89 -15.44
C MET A 90 -0.05 8.41 -16.67
N GLU A 91 1.15 8.93 -16.47
CA GLU A 91 2.08 9.33 -17.54
C GLU A 91 2.47 8.13 -18.39
N SER A 92 2.93 7.04 -17.77
CA SER A 92 3.27 5.80 -18.46
C SER A 92 2.09 5.22 -19.24
N ASN A 93 0.89 5.19 -18.66
CA ASN A 93 -0.32 4.74 -19.35
C ASN A 93 -0.65 5.59 -20.58
N ARG A 94 -0.43 6.91 -20.52
CA ARG A 94 -0.65 7.79 -21.67
C ARG A 94 0.35 7.51 -22.79
N GLN A 95 1.62 7.31 -22.45
CA GLN A 95 2.66 6.96 -23.41
C GLN A 95 2.36 5.62 -24.09
N LEU A 96 1.89 4.63 -23.31
CA LEU A 96 1.45 3.35 -23.85
C LEU A 96 0.25 3.50 -24.81
N GLY A 97 -0.73 4.34 -24.47
CA GLY A 97 -1.85 4.65 -25.36
C GLY A 97 -1.41 5.25 -26.70
N ALA A 98 -0.40 6.11 -26.70
CA ALA A 98 0.18 6.67 -27.93
C ALA A 98 0.88 5.59 -28.78
N VAL A 99 1.60 4.67 -28.14
CA VAL A 99 2.25 3.52 -28.80
C VAL A 99 1.20 2.59 -29.42
N GLY A 100 0.12 2.29 -28.69
CA GLY A 100 -1.00 1.49 -29.20
C GLY A 100 -1.66 2.12 -30.43
N ASN A 101 -1.84 3.45 -30.43
CA ASN A 101 -2.38 4.17 -31.58
C ASN A 101 -1.46 4.06 -32.81
N ASN A 102 -0.14 4.16 -32.63
CA ASN A 102 0.82 3.99 -33.71
C ASN A 102 0.80 2.56 -34.27
N LEU A 103 0.68 1.54 -33.40
CA LEU A 103 0.53 0.15 -33.83
C LEU A 103 -0.76 -0.04 -34.63
N ASN A 104 -1.87 0.56 -34.20
CA ASN A 104 -3.14 0.51 -34.90
C ASN A 104 -3.04 1.14 -36.31
N GLN A 105 -2.30 2.25 -36.45
CA GLN A 105 -2.04 2.86 -37.76
C GLN A 105 -1.22 1.95 -38.68
N VAL A 106 -0.19 1.28 -38.14
CA VAL A 106 0.61 0.31 -38.91
C VAL A 106 -0.25 -0.88 -39.33
N ALA A 107 -1.07 -1.44 -38.44
CA ALA A 107 -1.97 -2.53 -38.76
C ALA A 107 -2.95 -2.15 -39.87
N HIS A 108 -3.51 -0.93 -39.81
CA HIS A 108 -4.37 -0.41 -40.88
C HIS A 108 -3.63 -0.29 -42.21
N PHE A 109 -2.39 0.22 -42.21
CA PHE A 109 -1.56 0.32 -43.41
C PHE A 109 -1.26 -1.05 -44.04
N LEU A 110 -0.93 -2.05 -43.22
CA LEU A 110 -0.68 -3.42 -43.68
C LEU A 110 -1.95 -4.08 -44.23
N ASN A 111 -3.09 -3.91 -43.55
CA ASN A 111 -4.38 -4.40 -44.00
C ASN A 111 -4.83 -3.77 -45.33
N ALA A 112 -4.38 -2.55 -45.62
CA ALA A 112 -4.58 -1.86 -46.90
C ALA A 112 -3.63 -2.35 -48.02
N GLY A 113 -2.81 -3.38 -47.77
CA GLY A 113 -1.90 -3.97 -48.76
C GLY A 113 -0.47 -3.41 -48.73
N GLY A 114 -0.12 -2.60 -47.74
CA GLY A 114 1.25 -2.14 -47.53
C GLY A 114 2.18 -3.26 -47.06
N GLN A 115 3.46 -3.25 -47.47
CA GLN A 115 4.47 -4.18 -46.94
C GLN A 115 5.09 -3.67 -45.64
N ALA A 116 5.28 -4.57 -44.68
CA ALA A 116 5.93 -4.25 -43.41
C ALA A 116 7.44 -4.02 -43.59
N GLY A 117 7.94 -2.88 -43.10
CA GLY A 117 9.37 -2.60 -43.00
C GLY A 117 10.04 -3.39 -41.87
N ALA A 118 11.37 -3.52 -41.95
CA ALA A 118 12.18 -4.28 -40.98
C ALA A 118 12.06 -3.79 -39.53
N ASP A 119 11.68 -2.51 -39.32
CA ASP A 119 11.59 -1.86 -38.01
C ASP A 119 10.36 -2.28 -37.18
N LEU A 120 9.40 -3.00 -37.76
CA LEU A 120 8.16 -3.40 -37.07
C LEU A 120 8.43 -4.30 -35.85
N ARG A 121 9.40 -5.22 -35.94
CA ARG A 121 9.78 -6.09 -34.83
C ARG A 121 10.43 -5.31 -33.68
N LEU A 122 11.25 -4.30 -34.00
CA LEU A 122 11.87 -3.43 -33.00
C LEU A 122 10.83 -2.56 -32.29
N LEU A 123 9.82 -2.10 -33.02
CA LEU A 123 8.68 -1.38 -32.46
C LEU A 123 7.91 -2.27 -31.48
N LEU A 124 7.54 -3.49 -31.89
CA LEU A 124 6.83 -4.47 -31.06
C LEU A 124 7.58 -4.78 -29.76
N ALA A 125 8.90 -5.01 -29.85
CA ALA A 125 9.73 -5.26 -28.66
C ALA A 125 9.76 -4.06 -27.69
N ARG A 126 9.75 -2.81 -28.19
CA ARG A 126 9.64 -1.61 -27.35
C ARG A 126 8.26 -1.46 -26.72
N VAL A 127 7.20 -1.89 -27.42
CA VAL A 127 5.84 -1.90 -26.87
C VAL A 127 5.76 -2.87 -25.71
N GLU A 128 6.25 -4.10 -25.90
CA GLU A 128 6.26 -5.16 -24.89
C GLU A 128 7.03 -4.71 -23.63
N ALA A 129 8.22 -4.16 -23.79
CA ALA A 129 8.99 -3.59 -22.69
C ALA A 129 8.28 -2.42 -21.97
N SER A 130 7.46 -1.64 -22.68
CA SER A 130 6.68 -0.55 -22.07
C SER A 130 5.48 -1.09 -21.28
N ILE A 131 4.88 -2.19 -21.73
CA ILE A 131 3.80 -2.88 -21.02
C ILE A 131 4.35 -3.50 -19.73
N ASP A 132 5.48 -4.19 -19.80
CA ASP A 132 6.15 -4.77 -18.62
C ASP A 132 6.47 -3.70 -17.57
N ALA A 133 6.97 -2.53 -18.00
CA ALA A 133 7.25 -1.42 -17.09
C ALA A 133 5.98 -0.87 -16.40
N VAL A 134 4.84 -0.87 -17.09
CA VAL A 134 3.55 -0.48 -16.51
C VAL A 134 3.07 -1.54 -15.52
N ASP A 135 3.17 -2.82 -15.86
CA ASP A 135 2.78 -3.92 -14.97
C ASP A 135 3.63 -3.95 -13.70
N ASP A 136 4.93 -3.66 -13.80
CA ASP A 136 5.82 -3.50 -12.65
C ASP A 136 5.42 -2.30 -11.76
N ALA A 137 5.09 -1.17 -12.37
CA ALA A 137 4.62 0.02 -11.64
C ALA A 137 3.29 -0.24 -10.92
N VAL A 138 2.35 -0.95 -11.57
CA VAL A 138 1.08 -1.36 -10.96
C VAL A 138 1.32 -2.35 -9.82
N ASN A 139 2.18 -3.36 -10.03
CA ASN A 139 2.55 -4.32 -9.00
C ASN A 139 3.18 -3.64 -7.78
N TRP A 140 4.05 -2.65 -7.99
CA TRP A 140 4.63 -1.86 -6.91
C TRP A 140 3.55 -1.09 -6.13
N LEU A 141 2.59 -0.48 -6.83
CA LEU A 141 1.50 0.26 -6.20
C LEU A 141 0.61 -0.67 -5.36
N VAL A 142 0.32 -1.87 -5.85
CA VAL A 142 -0.57 -2.86 -5.20
C VAL A 142 0.11 -3.57 -4.02
N ARG A 143 1.42 -3.78 -4.05
CA ARG A 143 2.17 -4.53 -3.01
C ARG A 143 2.70 -3.66 -1.86
N ARG A 144 2.52 -2.35 -1.92
CA ARG A 144 2.92 -1.42 -0.85
C ARG A 144 2.02 -1.52 0.38
#